data_AF-A0A5E4JRI5-F1
#
_entry.id   AF-A0A5E4JRI5-F1
#
_cell.length_a   1.000
_cell.length_b   1.000
_cell.length_c   1.000
_cell.angle_alpha   90.00
_cell.angle_beta   90.00
_cell.angle_gamma   90.00
#
_symmetry.space_group_name_H-M   'P 1'
#
loop_
_entity.id
_entity.type
_entity.pdbx_description
1 polymer ?
#
loop_
_entity_poly.entity_id
_entity_poly.type
_entity_poly.pdbx_seq_one_letter_code
_entity_poly.pdbx_strand_id
1 'polypeptide(L)'
;MVFLATKILLLTGVNMDTEIGYLCVEAHECYGFLKKLRAKGEVGIVPNLSYGLMAVSPILPRLRNDQYPIYLSKVGSSEAHNDPLVMGTQASLPLDLLGTGQPHFVVFDGTRNTGGSSRDNDKYPDSQQGYLNYAIALNDFITSNNAEAYRKMMGVSTSHIQRLRGTTQYRMHRTQIEQGLGVRTFESPYSFKYWNPADLTLALLNHGDGCDRSTSSLRDIPERPTIVFVNSVMPSNYHSREHRAQWGEHAPAYFDDNNRAKEFQFSFDSCGVYLTSGLGKSPVDVYEELYGKAEVAKS
;
A
#
# COMPACT_ATOMS: atom_id res chain seq x y z
N MET A 1 20.67 28.35 -19.29
CA MET A 1 21.00 28.17 -17.86
C MET A 1 20.38 29.34 -17.08
N VAL A 2 19.06 29.28 -16.83
CA VAL A 2 18.33 30.12 -15.86
C VAL A 2 17.08 29.30 -15.53
N PHE A 3 17.10 28.52 -14.45
CA PHE A 3 15.87 27.91 -13.94
C PHE A 3 15.19 28.95 -13.05
N LEU A 4 14.00 29.31 -13.50
CA LEU A 4 13.14 30.37 -12.99
C LEU A 4 12.66 30.00 -11.59
N ALA A 5 13.34 30.52 -10.56
CA ALA A 5 12.83 30.61 -9.20
C ALA A 5 11.52 31.40 -9.24
N THR A 6 10.40 30.69 -9.24
CA THR A 6 9.07 31.29 -9.39
C THR A 6 8.20 30.90 -8.21
N LYS A 7 7.92 31.92 -7.37
CA LYS A 7 6.79 32.02 -6.45
C LYS A 7 6.66 30.90 -5.41
N ILE A 8 7.44 31.04 -4.34
CA ILE A 8 6.97 30.69 -2.98
C ILE A 8 5.89 31.72 -2.63
N LEU A 9 4.64 31.41 -2.96
CA LEU A 9 3.49 32.12 -2.44
C LEU A 9 3.11 31.41 -1.13
N LEU A 10 3.09 32.17 -0.04
CA LEU A 10 2.63 31.75 1.28
C LEU A 10 1.25 31.07 1.20
N LEU A 11 1.22 29.76 1.47
CA LEU A 11 0.06 29.05 2.00
C LEU A 11 0.54 28.30 3.26
N THR A 12 0.67 29.03 4.35
CA THR A 12 1.06 28.55 5.69
C THR A 12 -0.08 27.78 6.36
N GLY A 13 -0.56 26.68 5.76
CA GLY A 13 -1.75 25.96 6.21
C GLY A 13 -1.52 24.57 6.82
N VAL A 14 -0.33 23.98 6.63
CA VAL A 14 -0.03 22.64 7.15
C VAL A 14 0.68 22.76 8.49
N ASN A 15 0.02 22.34 9.57
CA ASN A 15 0.66 22.22 10.87
C ASN A 15 1.51 20.94 10.88
N MET A 16 2.84 21.08 10.86
CA MET A 16 3.76 19.95 10.81
C MET A 16 3.62 18.99 11.99
N ASP A 17 3.30 19.50 13.18
CA ASP A 17 3.06 18.65 14.36
C ASP A 17 1.78 17.81 14.17
N THR A 18 0.74 18.37 13.55
CA THR A 18 -0.50 17.65 13.21
C THR A 18 -0.23 16.50 12.24
N GLU A 19 0.49 16.75 11.16
CA GLU A 19 0.78 15.74 10.14
C GLU A 19 1.69 14.62 10.67
N ILE A 20 2.72 14.96 11.46
CA ILE A 20 3.56 13.94 12.11
C ILE A 20 2.72 13.13 13.11
N GLY A 21 1.80 13.78 13.84
CA GLY A 21 0.85 13.12 14.73
C GLY A 21 -0.02 12.10 13.99
N TYR A 22 -0.66 12.50 12.89
CA TYR A 22 -1.48 11.60 12.07
C TYR A 22 -0.67 10.49 11.44
N LEU A 23 0.55 10.76 10.94
CA LEU A 23 1.44 9.73 10.46
C LEU A 23 1.74 8.66 11.53
N CYS A 24 1.93 9.08 12.79
CA CYS A 24 2.14 8.15 13.90
C CYS A 24 0.88 7.33 14.21
N VAL A 25 -0.31 7.95 14.14
CA VAL A 25 -1.60 7.25 14.31
C VAL A 25 -1.78 6.19 13.22
N GLU A 26 -1.58 6.55 11.95
CA GLU A 26 -1.68 5.63 10.82
C GLU A 26 -0.71 4.45 10.94
N ALA A 27 0.54 4.75 11.30
CA ALA A 27 1.56 3.74 11.55
C ALA A 27 1.15 2.81 12.70
N HIS A 28 0.55 3.35 13.77
CA HIS A 28 0.06 2.54 14.88
C HIS A 28 -1.07 1.58 14.46
N GLU A 29 -2.02 2.06 13.67
CA GLU A 29 -3.10 1.24 13.14
C GLU A 29 -2.58 0.13 12.20
N CYS A 30 -1.60 0.47 11.34
CA CYS A 30 -0.91 -0.50 10.49
C CYS A 30 -0.21 -1.58 11.33
N TYR A 31 0.56 -1.18 12.33
CA TYR A 31 1.25 -2.11 13.22
C TYR A 31 0.28 -3.02 13.99
N GLY A 32 -0.84 -2.47 14.48
CA GLY A 32 -1.89 -3.25 15.12
C GLY A 32 -2.53 -4.29 14.19
N PHE A 33 -2.77 -3.93 12.92
CA PHE A 33 -3.24 -4.87 11.90
C PHE A 33 -2.22 -5.99 11.63
N LEU A 34 -0.94 -5.63 11.45
CA LEU A 34 0.14 -6.60 11.22
C LEU A 34 0.28 -7.60 12.37
N LYS A 35 0.19 -7.14 13.64
CA LYS A 35 0.18 -8.03 14.82
C LYS A 35 -0.97 -9.02 14.79
N LYS A 36 -2.18 -8.56 14.43
CA LYS A 36 -3.36 -9.43 14.33
C LYS A 36 -3.23 -10.45 13.20
N LEU A 37 -2.63 -10.08 12.06
CA LEU A 37 -2.32 -11.03 10.99
C LEU A 37 -1.24 -12.02 11.39
N ARG A 38 -0.23 -11.58 12.14
CA ARG A 38 0.87 -12.46 12.57
C ARG A 38 0.40 -13.57 13.52
N ALA A 39 -0.70 -13.35 14.23
CA ALA A 39 -1.36 -14.40 15.01
C ALA A 39 -1.98 -15.51 14.15
N LYS A 40 -2.14 -15.31 12.83
CA LYS A 40 -2.69 -16.25 11.86
C LYS A 40 -1.63 -16.93 10.98
N GLY A 41 -0.37 -16.48 11.01
CA GLY A 41 0.70 -16.98 10.16
C GLY A 41 1.85 -16.00 9.98
N GLU A 42 2.86 -16.37 9.19
CA GLU A 42 3.96 -15.47 8.86
C GLU A 42 3.47 -14.25 8.08
N VAL A 43 4.02 -13.06 8.37
CA VAL A 43 3.62 -11.81 7.71
C VAL A 43 4.83 -11.09 7.17
N GLY A 44 4.87 -10.92 5.85
CA GLY A 44 5.81 -10.03 5.18
C GLY A 44 5.13 -8.74 4.74
N ILE A 45 5.91 -7.67 4.61
CA ILE A 45 5.41 -6.33 4.34
C ILE A 45 6.08 -5.78 3.09
N VAL A 46 5.27 -5.19 2.21
CA VAL A 46 5.73 -4.45 1.04
C VAL A 46 5.30 -2.99 1.22
N PRO A 47 6.14 -2.15 1.87
CA PRO A 47 5.89 -0.72 1.88
C PRO A 47 6.11 -0.19 0.46
N ASN A 48 5.04 0.26 -0.20
CA ASN A 48 5.20 0.85 -1.52
C ASN A 48 6.11 2.09 -1.42
N LEU A 49 7.23 2.08 -2.14
CA LEU A 49 8.23 3.15 -2.08
C LEU A 49 7.67 4.53 -2.46
N SER A 50 6.53 4.59 -3.15
CA SER A 50 5.87 5.87 -3.42
C SER A 50 5.20 6.52 -2.21
N TYR A 51 4.67 5.76 -1.24
CA TYR A 51 3.92 6.33 -0.09
C TYR A 51 3.83 5.39 1.10
N GLY A 52 3.66 4.09 0.84
CA GLY A 52 3.65 3.06 1.88
C GLY A 52 4.86 3.11 2.80
N LEU A 53 6.05 3.43 2.26
CA LEU A 53 7.26 3.58 3.06
C LEU A 53 7.16 4.74 4.05
N MET A 54 6.56 5.86 3.63
CA MET A 54 6.33 7.00 4.51
C MET A 54 5.36 6.62 5.63
N ALA A 55 4.23 6.00 5.28
CA ALA A 55 3.21 5.58 6.24
C ALA A 55 3.74 4.62 7.32
N VAL A 56 4.71 3.76 6.99
CA VAL A 56 5.33 2.86 7.98
C VAL A 56 6.59 3.45 8.61
N SER A 57 7.09 4.60 8.15
CA SER A 57 8.36 5.16 8.61
C SER A 57 8.46 5.33 10.14
N PRO A 58 7.41 5.73 10.88
CA PRO A 58 7.50 5.84 12.35
C PRO A 58 7.72 4.49 13.04
N ILE A 59 7.27 3.38 12.43
CA ILE A 59 7.30 2.03 13.01
C ILE A 59 8.38 1.13 12.40
N LEU A 60 9.15 1.59 11.39
CA LEU A 60 10.17 0.77 10.72
C LEU A 60 11.18 0.11 11.68
N PRO A 61 11.75 0.82 12.70
CA PRO A 61 12.64 0.18 13.67
C PRO A 61 11.97 -0.96 14.43
N ARG A 62 10.68 -0.79 14.77
CA ARG A 62 9.88 -1.76 15.51
C ARG A 62 9.54 -2.98 14.65
N LEU A 63 9.15 -2.76 13.39
CA LEU A 63 8.94 -3.85 12.42
C LEU A 63 10.20 -4.69 12.24
N ARG A 64 11.38 -4.05 12.19
CA ARG A 64 12.67 -4.75 12.13
C ARG A 64 12.99 -5.51 13.42
N ASN A 65 12.79 -4.89 14.58
CA ASN A 65 12.99 -5.53 15.89
C ASN A 65 12.10 -6.76 16.07
N ASP A 66 10.84 -6.66 15.64
CA ASP A 66 9.90 -7.76 15.66
C ASP A 66 10.14 -8.77 14.53
N GLN A 67 11.15 -8.57 13.69
CA GLN A 67 11.53 -9.49 12.61
C GLN A 67 10.44 -9.70 11.54
N TYR A 68 9.68 -8.65 11.19
CA TYR A 68 8.87 -8.68 9.98
C TYR A 68 9.79 -8.61 8.75
N PRO A 69 9.67 -9.54 7.78
CA PRO A 69 10.32 -9.38 6.49
C PRO A 69 9.77 -8.14 5.76
N ILE A 70 10.67 -7.27 5.30
CA ILE A 70 10.33 -6.04 4.57
C ILE A 70 10.87 -6.15 3.15
N TYR A 71 9.98 -6.15 2.16
CA TYR A 71 10.30 -6.23 0.75
C TYR A 71 10.06 -4.88 0.09
N LEU A 72 11.15 -4.24 -0.34
CA LEU A 72 11.04 -2.94 -1.00
C LEU A 72 10.54 -3.14 -2.43
N SER A 73 9.47 -2.45 -2.79
CA SER A 73 8.94 -2.43 -4.15
C SER A 73 8.35 -1.07 -4.46
N LYS A 74 8.44 -0.69 -5.72
CA LYS A 74 7.91 0.56 -6.26
C LYS A 74 6.95 0.28 -7.40
N VAL A 75 5.74 0.80 -7.26
CA VAL A 75 4.86 1.08 -8.40
C VAL A 75 4.51 2.55 -8.26
N GLY A 76 4.96 3.38 -9.20
CA GLY A 76 4.74 4.82 -9.14
C GLY A 76 3.26 5.16 -9.18
N SER A 77 2.80 6.13 -8.38
CA SER A 77 1.44 6.67 -8.52
C SER A 77 1.25 7.19 -9.94
N SER A 78 2.07 8.15 -10.35
CA SER A 78 2.03 8.76 -11.69
C SER A 78 2.01 7.74 -12.84
N GLU A 79 2.73 6.62 -12.70
CA GLU A 79 2.79 5.56 -13.72
C GLU A 79 1.48 4.75 -13.79
N ALA A 80 0.80 4.60 -12.65
CA ALA A 80 -0.46 3.89 -12.54
C ALA A 80 -1.67 4.78 -12.87
N HIS A 81 -1.50 6.11 -12.89
CA HIS A 81 -2.59 7.03 -13.19
C HIS A 81 -3.13 6.79 -14.60
N ASN A 82 -4.39 6.38 -14.68
CA ASN A 82 -5.10 6.02 -15.92
C ASN A 82 -4.53 4.81 -16.68
N ASP A 83 -3.60 4.03 -16.09
CA ASP A 83 -3.12 2.78 -16.67
C ASP A 83 -3.50 1.57 -15.79
N PRO A 84 -4.68 0.97 -16.00
CA PRO A 84 -5.11 -0.22 -15.26
C PRO A 84 -4.21 -1.44 -15.49
N LEU A 85 -3.33 -1.41 -16.51
CA LEU A 85 -2.47 -2.51 -16.90
C LEU A 85 -1.02 -2.31 -16.45
N VAL A 86 -0.76 -1.27 -15.65
CA VAL A 86 0.57 -0.95 -15.11
C VAL A 86 1.15 -2.16 -14.37
N MET A 87 2.44 -2.40 -14.56
CA MET A 87 3.23 -3.34 -13.76
C MET A 87 4.58 -2.69 -13.48
N GLY A 88 4.90 -2.49 -12.20
CA GLY A 88 6.18 -1.90 -11.82
C GLY A 88 7.35 -2.79 -12.22
N THR A 89 8.52 -2.20 -12.47
CA THR A 89 9.74 -2.94 -12.84
C THR A 89 10.42 -3.62 -11.64
N GLN A 90 10.00 -3.32 -10.42
CA GLN A 90 10.66 -3.72 -9.16
C GLN A 90 9.79 -4.56 -8.21
N ALA A 91 8.62 -5.03 -8.65
CA ALA A 91 7.75 -5.90 -7.83
C ALA A 91 8.31 -7.33 -7.74
N SER A 92 9.53 -7.50 -7.26
CA SER A 92 10.16 -8.81 -7.07
C SER A 92 10.01 -9.25 -5.63
N LEU A 93 8.85 -9.83 -5.31
CA LEU A 93 8.71 -10.63 -4.09
C LEU A 93 9.66 -11.84 -4.17
N PRO A 94 10.27 -12.29 -3.06
CA PRO A 94 11.14 -13.45 -3.09
C PRO A 94 10.40 -14.68 -3.64
N LEU A 95 10.95 -15.26 -4.70
CA LEU A 95 10.31 -16.38 -5.39
C LEU A 95 10.21 -17.63 -4.50
N ASP A 96 11.15 -17.84 -3.58
CA ASP A 96 11.07 -18.92 -2.61
C ASP A 96 9.84 -18.79 -1.71
N LEU A 97 9.58 -17.58 -1.18
CA LEU A 97 8.38 -17.32 -0.37
C LEU A 97 7.10 -17.61 -1.15
N LEU A 98 7.06 -17.18 -2.42
CA LEU A 98 5.91 -17.44 -3.28
C LEU A 98 5.74 -18.94 -3.53
N GLY A 99 6.83 -19.62 -3.86
CA GLY A 99 6.80 -21.01 -4.26
C GLY A 99 6.55 -22.01 -3.14
N THR A 100 7.00 -21.76 -1.91
CA THR A 100 6.79 -22.67 -0.76
C THR A 100 5.71 -22.18 0.19
N GLY A 101 5.66 -20.88 0.46
CA GLY A 101 4.73 -20.29 1.42
C GLY A 101 3.35 -19.94 0.86
N GLN A 102 3.24 -19.80 -0.47
CA GLN A 102 1.99 -19.46 -1.19
C GLN A 102 1.14 -18.39 -0.48
N PRO A 103 1.70 -17.20 -0.20
CA PRO A 103 1.05 -16.26 0.69
C PRO A 103 -0.31 -15.74 0.18
N HIS A 104 -1.16 -15.27 1.08
CA HIS A 104 -2.23 -14.34 0.70
C HIS A 104 -1.65 -12.96 0.42
N PHE A 105 -2.19 -12.29 -0.60
CA PHE A 105 -1.92 -10.87 -0.81
C PHE A 105 -3.02 -10.04 -0.18
N VAL A 106 -2.63 -9.08 0.65
CA VAL A 106 -3.54 -8.13 1.29
C VAL A 106 -3.01 -6.73 1.05
N VAL A 107 -3.86 -5.82 0.61
CA VAL A 107 -3.55 -4.40 0.56
C VAL A 107 -4.08 -3.75 1.83
N PHE A 108 -3.19 -3.10 2.57
CA PHE A 108 -3.55 -2.19 3.66
C PHE A 108 -3.72 -0.80 3.08
N ASP A 109 -4.96 -0.32 3.05
CA ASP A 109 -5.32 0.96 2.45
C ASP A 109 -6.33 1.72 3.32
N GLY A 110 -5.95 2.93 3.71
CA GLY A 110 -6.67 3.82 4.61
C GLY A 110 -7.64 4.79 3.94
N THR A 111 -7.80 4.75 2.61
CA THR A 111 -8.54 5.77 1.84
C THR A 111 -10.06 5.73 2.02
N ARG A 112 -10.71 6.89 1.75
CA ARG A 112 -12.16 7.04 1.71
C ARG A 112 -12.71 7.11 0.30
N ASN A 113 -12.99 5.96 -0.32
CA ASN A 113 -13.75 5.98 -1.57
C ASN A 113 -15.23 5.69 -1.34
N THR A 114 -16.02 6.74 -1.08
CA THR A 114 -17.48 6.68 -1.09
C THR A 114 -18.02 7.06 -2.46
N GLY A 115 -17.77 6.27 -3.50
CA GLY A 115 -18.54 6.21 -4.77
C GLY A 115 -18.91 7.52 -5.50
N GLY A 116 -18.23 8.64 -5.22
CA GLY A 116 -18.58 9.96 -5.72
C GLY A 116 -17.89 10.30 -7.04
N SER A 117 -18.62 10.88 -7.99
CA SER A 117 -18.14 11.27 -9.32
C SER A 117 -17.24 12.53 -9.32
N SER A 118 -17.05 13.21 -8.19
CA SER A 118 -16.16 14.37 -8.11
C SER A 118 -14.69 13.95 -8.11
N ARG A 119 -13.88 14.66 -8.91
CA ARG A 119 -12.41 14.53 -8.94
C ARG A 119 -11.75 14.94 -7.62
N ASP A 120 -12.50 15.54 -6.70
CA ASP A 120 -12.02 16.11 -5.43
C ASP A 120 -12.09 15.16 -4.23
N ASN A 121 -12.53 13.91 -4.43
CA ASN A 121 -12.59 12.93 -3.33
C ASN A 121 -11.33 12.07 -3.35
N ASP A 122 -10.40 12.32 -2.42
CA ASP A 122 -9.34 11.42 -1.90
C ASP A 122 -9.09 10.14 -2.75
N LYS A 123 -8.60 10.33 -3.98
CA LYS A 123 -8.48 9.22 -4.95
C LYS A 123 -7.27 8.37 -4.64
N TYR A 124 -7.50 7.07 -4.80
CA TYR A 124 -6.60 5.96 -4.55
C TYR A 124 -5.17 6.16 -5.08
N PRO A 125 -4.16 5.59 -4.41
CA PRO A 125 -2.93 5.25 -5.08
C PRO A 125 -3.21 4.10 -6.06
N ASP A 126 -3.39 4.42 -7.34
CA ASP A 126 -3.54 3.45 -8.44
C ASP A 126 -2.40 2.42 -8.48
N SER A 127 -1.28 2.69 -7.83
CA SER A 127 -0.11 1.82 -7.75
C SER A 127 -0.38 0.40 -7.25
N GLN A 128 -1.44 0.18 -6.46
CA GLN A 128 -1.82 -1.18 -6.07
C GLN A 128 -2.16 -2.08 -7.26
N GLN A 129 -2.55 -1.48 -8.40
CA GLN A 129 -2.82 -2.20 -9.65
C GLN A 129 -1.58 -2.94 -10.12
N GLY A 130 -0.38 -2.38 -9.93
CA GLY A 130 0.88 -3.07 -10.25
C GLY A 130 1.07 -4.36 -9.45
N TYR A 131 0.74 -4.35 -8.16
CA TYR A 131 0.81 -5.54 -7.31
C TYR A 131 -0.25 -6.58 -7.67
N LEU A 132 -1.47 -6.13 -7.97
CA LEU A 132 -2.53 -7.00 -8.47
C LEU A 132 -2.15 -7.66 -9.78
N ASN A 133 -1.63 -6.89 -10.73
CA ASN A 133 -1.21 -7.37 -12.05
C ASN A 133 -0.06 -8.37 -11.94
N TYR A 134 0.85 -8.19 -10.96
CA TYR A 134 1.86 -9.20 -10.62
C TYR A 134 1.23 -10.49 -10.07
N ALA A 135 0.24 -10.39 -9.18
CA ALA A 135 -0.51 -11.55 -8.69
C ALA A 135 -1.30 -12.28 -9.80
N ILE A 136 -1.80 -11.55 -10.80
CA ILE A 136 -2.41 -12.13 -12.00
C ILE A 136 -1.38 -12.93 -12.80
N ALA A 137 -0.16 -12.39 -13.00
CA ALA A 137 0.92 -13.11 -13.69
C ALA A 137 1.35 -14.39 -12.94
N LEU A 138 1.39 -14.35 -11.60
CA LEU A 138 1.60 -15.53 -10.77
C LEU A 138 0.48 -16.57 -10.95
N ASN A 139 -0.77 -16.14 -10.95
CA ASN A 139 -1.90 -17.04 -11.14
C ASN A 139 -1.95 -17.65 -12.55
N ASP A 140 -1.61 -16.88 -13.58
CA ASP A 140 -1.52 -17.38 -14.95
C ASP A 140 -0.44 -18.45 -15.10
N PHE A 141 0.65 -18.35 -14.34
CA PHE A 141 1.65 -19.39 -14.26
C PHE A 141 1.11 -20.70 -13.72
N ILE A 142 0.52 -20.64 -12.52
CA ILE A 142 0.15 -21.86 -11.78
C ILE A 142 -1.15 -22.49 -12.29
N THR A 143 -1.95 -21.75 -13.06
CA THR A 143 -3.21 -22.22 -13.64
C THR A 143 -3.14 -22.48 -15.15
N SER A 144 -1.94 -22.48 -15.74
CA SER A 144 -1.76 -22.67 -17.19
C SER A 144 -2.61 -21.70 -18.03
N ASN A 145 -2.64 -20.44 -17.60
CA ASN A 145 -3.41 -19.33 -18.19
C ASN A 145 -4.94 -19.48 -18.09
N ASN A 146 -5.48 -20.30 -17.19
CA ASN A 146 -6.92 -20.43 -16.98
C ASN A 146 -7.48 -19.29 -16.10
N ALA A 147 -7.83 -18.17 -16.74
CA ALA A 147 -8.35 -16.98 -16.08
C ALA A 147 -9.60 -17.24 -15.21
N GLU A 148 -10.49 -18.15 -15.62
CA GLU A 148 -11.70 -18.48 -14.86
C GLU A 148 -11.38 -19.11 -13.49
N ALA A 149 -10.24 -19.78 -13.36
CA ALA A 149 -9.83 -20.42 -12.11
C ALA A 149 -9.53 -19.41 -10.99
N TYR A 150 -9.16 -18.17 -11.32
CA TYR A 150 -8.66 -17.21 -10.31
C TYR A 150 -9.23 -15.79 -10.38
N ARG A 151 -9.86 -15.39 -11.49
CA ARG A 151 -10.34 -13.99 -11.67
C ARG A 151 -11.21 -13.47 -10.51
N LYS A 152 -12.03 -14.34 -9.92
CA LYS A 152 -12.90 -13.99 -8.77
C LYS A 152 -12.08 -13.66 -7.53
N MET A 153 -10.99 -14.38 -7.28
CA MET A 153 -10.09 -14.14 -6.15
C MET A 153 -9.22 -12.90 -6.32
N MET A 154 -9.08 -12.42 -7.56
CA MET A 154 -8.39 -11.17 -7.92
C MET A 154 -9.34 -9.97 -8.00
N GLY A 155 -10.66 -10.19 -8.06
CA GLY A 155 -11.64 -9.12 -8.26
C GLY A 155 -11.48 -8.42 -9.61
N VAL A 156 -11.20 -9.18 -10.69
CA VAL A 156 -11.07 -8.66 -12.07
C VAL A 156 -11.88 -9.49 -13.07
N SER A 157 -12.16 -8.90 -14.23
CA SER A 157 -12.76 -9.59 -15.37
C SER A 157 -11.73 -10.40 -16.16
N THR A 158 -12.21 -11.34 -16.99
CA THR A 158 -11.34 -12.02 -17.96
C THR A 158 -10.82 -11.08 -19.04
N SER A 159 -11.61 -10.07 -19.44
CA SER A 159 -11.18 -9.06 -20.42
C SER A 159 -9.97 -8.25 -19.91
N HIS A 160 -9.97 -7.90 -18.62
CA HIS A 160 -8.83 -7.23 -17.99
C HIS A 160 -7.56 -8.10 -18.07
N ILE A 161 -7.66 -9.37 -17.70
CA ILE A 161 -6.55 -10.33 -17.76
C ILE A 161 -6.03 -10.47 -19.20
N GLN A 162 -6.92 -10.58 -20.19
CA GLN A 162 -6.53 -10.69 -21.60
C GLN A 162 -5.79 -9.43 -22.10
N ARG A 163 -6.27 -8.24 -21.72
CA ARG A 163 -5.59 -6.97 -22.02
C ARG A 163 -4.22 -6.91 -21.38
N LEU A 164 -4.10 -7.31 -20.12
CA LEU A 164 -2.84 -7.34 -19.37
C LEU A 164 -1.83 -8.27 -20.06
N ARG A 165 -2.24 -9.46 -20.52
CA ARG A 165 -1.36 -10.40 -21.26
C ARG A 165 -0.75 -9.80 -22.52
N GLY A 166 -1.41 -8.80 -23.11
CA GLY A 166 -0.92 -8.08 -24.28
C GLY A 166 0.26 -7.14 -23.99
N THR A 167 0.49 -6.76 -22.72
CA THR A 167 1.55 -5.80 -22.37
C THR A 167 2.93 -6.43 -22.35
N THR A 168 3.96 -5.61 -22.60
CA THR A 168 5.36 -6.07 -22.57
C THR A 168 5.80 -6.40 -21.15
N GLN A 169 5.40 -5.57 -20.18
CA GLN A 169 5.73 -5.75 -18.77
C GLN A 169 5.19 -7.08 -18.23
N TYR A 170 3.95 -7.44 -18.60
CA TYR A 170 3.38 -8.73 -18.22
C TYR A 170 4.25 -9.89 -18.70
N ARG A 171 4.65 -9.90 -19.97
CA ARG A 171 5.50 -10.97 -20.52
C ARG A 171 6.84 -11.08 -19.77
N MET A 172 7.46 -9.95 -19.46
CA MET A 172 8.73 -9.93 -18.71
C MET A 172 8.57 -10.55 -17.32
N HIS A 173 7.57 -10.10 -16.54
CA HIS A 173 7.28 -10.64 -15.21
C HIS A 173 6.90 -12.11 -15.26
N ARG A 174 6.06 -12.49 -16.21
CA ARG A 174 5.63 -13.88 -16.41
C ARG A 174 6.83 -14.79 -16.65
N THR A 175 7.79 -14.40 -17.49
CA THR A 175 9.03 -15.16 -17.73
C THR A 175 9.91 -15.24 -16.48
N GLN A 176 10.07 -14.16 -15.71
CA GLN A 176 10.84 -14.17 -14.47
C GLN A 176 10.24 -15.13 -13.43
N ILE A 177 8.90 -15.14 -13.31
CA ILE A 177 8.15 -16.05 -12.47
C ILE A 177 8.39 -17.51 -12.90
N GLU A 178 8.34 -17.82 -14.20
CA GLU A 178 8.61 -19.18 -14.71
C GLU A 178 10.01 -19.65 -14.37
N GLN A 179 10.99 -18.78 -14.60
CA GLN A 179 12.39 -19.11 -14.42
C GLN A 179 12.73 -19.37 -12.96
N GLY A 180 12.22 -18.55 -12.03
CA GLY A 180 12.59 -18.70 -10.63
C GLY A 180 11.66 -19.59 -9.80
N LEU A 181 10.39 -19.79 -10.20
CA LEU A 181 9.55 -20.81 -9.57
C LEU A 181 9.79 -22.20 -10.19
N GLY A 182 10.06 -22.32 -11.48
CA GLY A 182 10.23 -23.61 -12.14
C GLY A 182 8.98 -24.51 -12.01
N VAL A 183 9.10 -25.78 -12.40
CA VAL A 183 7.97 -26.71 -12.34
C VAL A 183 7.72 -27.15 -10.90
N ARG A 184 6.63 -26.67 -10.30
CA ARG A 184 6.16 -27.09 -8.97
C ARG A 184 4.64 -27.13 -8.90
N THR A 185 4.12 -27.87 -7.93
CA THR A 185 2.68 -27.97 -7.68
C THR A 185 2.25 -26.86 -6.72
N PHE A 186 1.13 -26.22 -7.03
CA PHE A 186 0.51 -25.21 -6.18
C PHE A 186 -0.82 -25.73 -5.66
N GLU A 187 -1.13 -25.47 -4.39
CA GLU A 187 -2.35 -25.99 -3.76
C GLU A 187 -3.59 -25.23 -4.23
N SER A 188 -3.43 -23.92 -4.42
CA SER A 188 -4.51 -23.03 -4.82
C SER A 188 -3.96 -21.81 -5.57
N PRO A 189 -4.79 -21.15 -6.39
CA PRO A 189 -4.45 -19.83 -6.87
C PRO A 189 -4.25 -18.82 -5.73
N TYR A 190 -3.35 -17.88 -5.92
CA TYR A 190 -3.18 -16.74 -5.03
C TYR A 190 -4.46 -15.91 -4.97
N SER A 191 -4.74 -15.31 -3.82
CA SER A 191 -5.85 -14.38 -3.63
C SER A 191 -5.33 -12.97 -3.35
N PHE A 192 -6.09 -11.95 -3.75
CA PHE A 192 -5.76 -10.55 -3.56
C PHE A 192 -6.92 -9.85 -2.85
N LYS A 193 -6.66 -9.40 -1.62
CA LYS A 193 -7.67 -8.89 -0.69
C LYS A 193 -7.34 -7.44 -0.32
N TYR A 194 -8.34 -6.71 0.13
CA TYR A 194 -8.21 -5.33 0.59
C TYR A 194 -8.63 -5.27 2.04
N TRP A 195 -7.91 -4.51 2.84
CA TRP A 195 -8.25 -4.25 4.22
C TRP A 195 -8.16 -2.75 4.49
N ASN A 196 -9.15 -2.24 5.20
CA ASN A 196 -9.24 -0.85 5.60
C ASN A 196 -9.45 -0.75 7.12
N PRO A 197 -8.69 0.12 7.81
CA PRO A 197 -8.76 0.26 9.26
C PRO A 197 -10.07 0.85 9.78
N ALA A 198 -10.76 1.64 8.95
CA ALA A 198 -12.08 2.17 9.28
C ALA A 198 -13.23 1.17 9.00
N ASP A 199 -12.91 -0.07 8.61
CA ASP A 199 -13.88 -1.13 8.25
C ASP A 199 -14.85 -0.69 7.14
N LEU A 200 -14.37 0.16 6.23
CA LEU A 200 -15.17 0.68 5.13
C LEU A 200 -14.95 -0.13 3.86
N THR A 201 -16.02 -0.30 3.09
CA THR A 201 -15.94 -0.81 1.73
C THR A 201 -15.18 0.18 0.86
N LEU A 202 -14.07 -0.26 0.31
CA LEU A 202 -13.25 0.53 -0.59
C LEU A 202 -13.75 0.42 -2.02
N ALA A 203 -14.64 1.31 -2.46
CA ALA A 203 -15.12 1.30 -3.86
C ALA A 203 -13.95 1.60 -4.82
N LEU A 204 -13.32 0.56 -5.36
CA LEU A 204 -12.24 0.70 -6.32
C LEU A 204 -12.79 0.95 -7.72
N LEU A 205 -12.93 2.23 -8.05
CA LEU A 205 -13.33 2.67 -9.39
C LEU A 205 -12.21 2.34 -10.39
N ASN A 206 -12.30 1.16 -11.01
CA ASN A 206 -11.58 0.91 -12.26
C ASN A 206 -12.27 1.74 -13.35
N HIS A 207 -11.62 2.82 -13.79
CA HIS A 207 -11.99 3.52 -15.02
C HIS A 207 -11.92 2.54 -16.21
N GLY A 208 -13.01 1.82 -16.49
CA GLY A 208 -13.17 0.97 -17.67
C GLY A 208 -13.79 -0.41 -17.44
N ASP A 209 -13.69 -1.00 -16.24
CA ASP A 209 -14.12 -2.40 -16.00
C ASP A 209 -15.22 -2.56 -14.93
N GLY A 210 -15.68 -1.47 -14.30
CA GLY A 210 -16.90 -1.45 -13.47
C GLY A 210 -16.92 -2.37 -12.24
N CYS A 211 -15.76 -2.86 -11.79
CA CYS A 211 -15.68 -3.77 -10.65
C CYS A 211 -15.31 -3.00 -9.38
N ASP A 212 -16.33 -2.62 -8.59
CA ASP A 212 -16.11 -2.23 -7.20
C ASP A 212 -15.45 -3.40 -6.46
N ARG A 213 -14.37 -3.12 -5.72
CA ARG A 213 -13.76 -4.11 -4.84
C ARG A 213 -14.32 -3.90 -3.44
N SER A 214 -14.66 -4.96 -2.73
CA SER A 214 -15.05 -4.85 -1.33
C SER A 214 -13.84 -5.11 -0.44
N THR A 215 -13.77 -4.40 0.68
CA THR A 215 -12.84 -4.78 1.74
C THR A 215 -13.23 -6.14 2.28
N SER A 216 -12.22 -6.85 2.74
CA SER A 216 -12.36 -8.11 3.44
C SER A 216 -12.22 -7.85 4.92
N SER A 217 -13.07 -8.49 5.72
CA SER A 217 -12.84 -8.52 7.15
C SER A 217 -11.50 -9.20 7.42
N LEU A 218 -10.82 -8.83 8.51
CA LEU A 218 -9.68 -9.59 9.00
C LEU A 218 -10.02 -11.08 9.21
N ARG A 219 -11.31 -11.39 9.50
CA ARG A 219 -11.80 -12.76 9.63
C ARG A 219 -11.75 -13.55 8.32
N ASP A 220 -11.87 -12.86 7.19
CA ASP A 220 -11.88 -13.47 5.86
C ASP A 220 -10.47 -13.71 5.31
N ILE A 221 -9.43 -13.29 6.06
CA ILE A 221 -8.02 -13.56 5.74
C ILE A 221 -7.65 -14.91 6.37
N PRO A 222 -7.36 -15.94 5.55
CA PRO A 222 -7.08 -17.29 6.04
C PRO A 222 -5.76 -17.41 6.79
N GLU A 223 -5.63 -18.49 7.55
CA GLU A 223 -4.46 -18.82 8.38
C GLU A 223 -3.33 -19.43 7.55
N ARG A 224 -2.63 -18.59 6.79
CA ARG A 224 -1.41 -18.94 6.04
C ARG A 224 -0.50 -17.72 5.91
N PRO A 225 0.74 -17.87 5.40
CA PRO A 225 1.63 -16.74 5.17
C PRO A 225 0.92 -15.61 4.41
N THR A 226 1.20 -14.36 4.77
CA THR A 226 0.54 -13.19 4.21
C THR A 226 1.56 -12.14 3.83
N ILE A 227 1.42 -11.58 2.62
CA ILE A 227 2.14 -10.39 2.18
C ILE A 227 1.18 -9.20 2.23
N VAL A 228 1.57 -8.18 2.98
CA VAL A 228 0.81 -6.95 3.14
C VAL A 228 1.44 -5.84 2.30
N PHE A 229 0.77 -5.42 1.25
CA PHE A 229 1.11 -4.21 0.49
C PHE A 229 0.57 -3.00 1.24
N VAL A 230 1.46 -2.14 1.73
CA VAL A 230 1.05 -0.94 2.47
C VAL A 230 1.00 0.23 1.52
N ASN A 231 -0.18 0.86 1.40
CA ASN A 231 -0.41 2.06 0.59
C ASN A 231 -1.03 3.21 1.42
N SER A 232 -1.06 3.08 2.76
CA SER A 232 -1.91 3.89 3.64
C SER A 232 -1.71 5.40 3.56
N VAL A 233 -2.87 6.06 3.51
CA VAL A 233 -3.17 7.47 3.72
C VAL A 233 -4.53 7.48 4.41
N MET A 234 -4.67 8.05 5.61
CA MET A 234 -5.95 8.10 6.33
C MET A 234 -6.36 9.54 6.64
N PRO A 235 -7.48 10.04 6.09
CA PRO A 235 -8.01 11.32 6.51
C PRO A 235 -8.38 11.34 8.00
N SER A 236 -8.26 12.52 8.63
CA SER A 236 -8.60 12.77 10.05
C SER A 236 -9.94 12.20 10.47
N ASN A 237 -10.93 12.24 9.57
CA ASN A 237 -12.29 11.77 9.81
C ASN A 237 -12.40 10.25 10.09
N TYR A 238 -11.34 9.47 9.89
CA TYR A 238 -11.25 8.07 10.28
C TYR A 238 -10.75 7.82 11.68
N HIS A 239 -10.11 8.80 12.28
CA HIS A 239 -9.57 8.64 13.60
C HIS A 239 -10.61 9.00 14.66
N SER A 240 -10.37 8.50 15.88
CA SER A 240 -11.22 8.74 17.03
C SER A 240 -11.45 10.24 17.24
N ARG A 241 -12.58 10.59 17.88
CA ARG A 241 -12.84 11.99 18.25
C ARG A 241 -11.70 12.58 19.10
N GLU A 242 -11.05 11.74 19.89
CA GLU A 242 -9.89 12.10 20.71
C GLU A 242 -8.69 12.50 19.84
N HIS A 243 -8.31 11.68 18.85
CA HIS A 243 -7.23 12.01 17.91
C HIS A 243 -7.53 13.29 17.13
N ARG A 244 -8.78 13.46 16.65
CA ARG A 244 -9.21 14.69 15.97
C ARG A 244 -9.19 15.92 16.86
N ALA A 245 -9.57 15.78 18.14
CA ALA A 245 -9.52 16.88 19.10
C ALA A 245 -8.07 17.27 19.44
N GLN A 246 -7.15 16.29 19.46
CA GLN A 246 -5.74 16.50 19.76
C GLN A 246 -4.99 17.16 18.60
N TRP A 247 -5.19 16.68 17.38
CA TRP A 247 -4.36 17.05 16.23
C TRP A 247 -5.06 17.96 15.22
N GLY A 248 -6.38 18.12 15.29
CA GLY A 248 -7.16 18.88 14.32
C GLY A 248 -7.53 18.06 13.09
N GLU A 249 -7.91 18.72 12.00
CA GLU A 249 -8.24 18.05 10.73
C GLU A 249 -7.00 17.82 9.87
N HIS A 250 -6.98 16.72 9.12
CA HIS A 250 -5.87 16.27 8.29
C HIS A 250 -6.41 15.63 7.02
N ALA A 251 -5.88 16.08 5.89
CA ALA A 251 -6.00 15.39 4.62
C ALA A 251 -4.57 15.00 4.24
N PRO A 252 -4.25 13.69 4.18
CA PRO A 252 -2.89 13.20 3.97
C PRO A 252 -2.18 13.98 2.88
N ALA A 253 -1.08 14.67 3.21
CA ALA A 253 -0.45 15.60 2.26
C ALA A 253 0.50 14.90 1.26
N TYR A 254 0.79 13.61 1.41
CA TYR A 254 1.78 12.87 0.61
C TYR A 254 1.21 12.22 -0.67
N PHE A 255 0.16 12.82 -1.25
CA PHE A 255 -0.37 12.48 -2.58
C PHE A 255 0.46 13.12 -3.70
N ASP A 256 0.86 12.32 -4.69
CA ASP A 256 1.66 12.70 -5.88
C ASP A 256 1.05 13.90 -6.66
N ASP A 257 -0.27 14.04 -6.61
CA ASP A 257 -1.03 14.99 -7.44
C ASP A 257 -1.43 16.29 -6.73
N ASN A 258 -1.14 16.43 -5.42
CA ASN A 258 -1.48 17.65 -4.69
C ASN A 258 -0.25 18.52 -4.46
N ASN A 259 -0.28 19.78 -4.89
CA ASN A 259 0.80 20.74 -4.63
C ASN A 259 1.09 20.92 -3.13
N ARG A 260 0.18 20.49 -2.23
CA ARG A 260 0.41 20.39 -0.78
C ARG A 260 1.58 19.48 -0.39
N ALA A 261 1.87 18.42 -1.17
CA ALA A 261 2.98 17.49 -0.90
C ALA A 261 4.35 18.18 -0.96
N LYS A 262 4.47 19.26 -1.75
CA LYS A 262 5.72 20.03 -1.89
C LYS A 262 6.01 20.92 -0.67
N GLU A 263 5.03 21.13 0.20
CA GLU A 263 5.18 21.92 1.44
C GLU A 263 5.61 21.05 2.62
N PHE A 264 5.23 19.76 2.61
CA PHE A 264 5.77 18.80 3.54
C PHE A 264 7.21 18.47 3.14
N GLN A 265 8.12 18.47 4.10
CA GLN A 265 9.57 18.37 3.89
C GLN A 265 10.03 16.98 3.43
N PHE A 266 9.52 16.54 2.29
CA PHE A 266 9.84 15.30 1.62
C PHE A 266 10.93 15.49 0.59
N SER A 267 11.66 14.42 0.34
CA SER A 267 12.46 14.26 -0.85
C SER A 267 12.18 12.90 -1.47
N PHE A 268 12.67 12.72 -2.69
CA PHE A 268 12.43 11.52 -3.47
C PHE A 268 13.71 11.14 -4.20
N ASP A 269 14.05 9.86 -4.11
CA ASP A 269 15.15 9.27 -4.86
C ASP A 269 14.74 7.92 -5.50
N SER A 270 15.72 7.17 -5.97
CA SER A 270 15.50 5.83 -6.51
C SER A 270 14.87 4.86 -5.50
N CYS A 271 15.01 5.13 -4.20
CA CYS A 271 14.48 4.36 -3.09
C CYS A 271 13.10 4.84 -2.62
N GLY A 272 12.51 5.86 -3.25
CA GLY A 272 11.14 6.30 -2.97
C GLY A 272 11.04 7.66 -2.27
N VAL A 273 9.86 7.92 -1.69
CA VAL A 273 9.60 9.13 -0.89
C VAL A 273 10.15 8.95 0.52
N TYR A 274 10.90 9.92 1.00
CA TYR A 274 11.44 9.93 2.35
C TYR A 274 11.39 11.33 2.98
N LEU A 275 11.48 11.35 4.31
CA LEU A 275 11.51 12.56 5.11
C LEU A 275 12.88 13.23 5.05
N THR A 276 12.92 14.53 4.81
CA THR A 276 14.15 15.30 4.91
C THR A 276 14.43 15.75 6.33
N SER A 277 15.69 16.07 6.63
CA SER A 277 16.17 16.54 7.93
C SER A 277 15.63 17.90 8.38
N GLY A 278 14.72 18.51 7.60
CA GLY A 278 14.08 19.77 7.97
C GLY A 278 13.02 19.62 9.07
N LEU A 279 12.56 18.39 9.35
CA LEU A 279 11.56 18.14 10.36
C LEU A 279 12.17 18.43 11.74
N GLY A 280 11.58 19.35 12.49
CA GLY A 280 12.04 19.69 13.85
C GLY A 280 11.98 18.52 14.84
N LYS A 281 11.30 17.42 14.49
CA LYS A 281 11.18 16.18 15.28
C LYS A 281 11.19 14.95 14.37
N SER A 282 11.85 13.88 14.82
CA SER A 282 11.79 12.57 14.17
C SER A 282 10.42 11.93 14.41
N PRO A 283 9.71 11.42 13.39
CA PRO A 283 8.45 10.71 13.61
C PRO A 283 8.59 9.43 14.43
N VAL A 284 9.77 8.80 14.44
CA VAL A 284 10.05 7.67 15.33
C VAL A 284 9.99 8.12 16.79
N ASP A 285 10.60 9.26 17.11
CA ASP A 285 10.61 9.79 18.49
C ASP A 285 9.20 10.19 18.93
N VAL A 286 8.43 10.83 18.03
CA VAL A 286 7.02 11.19 18.30
C VAL A 286 6.17 9.93 18.48
N TYR A 287 6.39 8.89 17.67
CA TYR A 287 5.70 7.61 17.83
C TYR A 287 5.98 6.97 19.19
N GLU A 288 7.24 6.94 19.62
CA GLU A 288 7.63 6.39 20.92
C GLU A 288 7.09 7.23 22.10
N GLU A 289 7.00 8.55 21.95
CA GLU A 289 6.35 9.41 22.94
C GLU A 289 4.86 9.08 23.10
N LEU A 290 4.15 8.89 21.98
CA LEU A 290 2.71 8.62 21.95
C LEU A 290 2.35 7.19 22.35
N TYR A 291 3.12 6.20 21.88
CA TYR A 291 2.73 4.79 21.96
C TYR A 291 3.76 3.90 22.67
N GLY A 292 5.02 4.33 22.79
CA GLY A 292 6.09 3.53 23.41
C GLY A 292 5.88 3.24 24.90
N LYS A 293 5.31 4.20 25.64
CA LYS A 293 5.05 4.05 27.10
C LYS A 293 3.83 3.19 27.42
N ALA A 294 2.86 3.09 26.51
CA ALA A 294 1.58 2.39 26.75
C ALA A 294 1.70 0.86 26.69
N GLU A 295 2.72 0.33 26.02
CA GLU A 295 2.92 -1.13 25.87
C GLU A 295 3.83 -1.74 26.95
N VAL A 296 4.78 -0.99 27.53
CA VAL A 296 5.63 -1.45 28.65
C VAL A 296 4.81 -1.69 29.92
N ALA A 297 3.67 -1.03 30.08
CA ALA A 297 2.77 -1.24 31.21
C ALA A 297 1.88 -2.49 31.07
N LYS A 298 1.94 -3.21 29.95
CA LYS A 298 1.15 -4.43 29.66
C LYS A 298 2.00 -5.70 29.49
N SER A 299 3.33 -5.58 29.55
CA SER A 299 4.30 -6.69 29.61
C SER A 299 4.75 -6.93 31.04
#